data_AF-A0A5C4MMH4-F1
#
_entry.id   AF-A0A5C4MMH4-F1
#
_cell.length_a   1.000
_cell.length_b   1.000
_cell.length_c   1.000
_cell.angle_alpha   90.00
_cell.angle_beta   90.00
_cell.angle_gamma   90.00
#
_symmetry.space_group_name_H-M   'P 1'
#
loop_
_entity.id
_entity.type
_entity.pdbx_description
1 polymer ?
#
loop_
_entity_poly.entity_id
_entity_poly.type
_entity_poly.pdbx_seq_one_letter_code
_entity_poly.pdbx_strand_id
1 'polypeptide(L)'
;MSRVREEARSPLGLTAVAPGLVTAALVALLAIASQREVVVMAAAVLLVQLLLALSPSMPGIQRAPVRAPKLVPIAAAGLVAAVVTVWPSTTTGAPGTSVMEGATVASGSLAGIGLALPVLVLAALVGQVRRPAPRTDVVTALGDVVSTGFVALLATGWIAAAASPSGRLAVVVAALVIVIAVVADRARRARAVVQVWAFAACAVIGIVLAAWEGVSVVVGGVAAVAIAGSAIAGLRVGQWWRPLPPARWPMEVVAPIALAGPVVFVAALIWAGV
;
A
#
# COMPACT_ATOMS: atom_id res chain seq x y z
N MET A 1 27.30 -22.81 -1.92
CA MET A 1 27.84 -21.56 -2.52
C MET A 1 27.25 -20.37 -1.77
N SER A 2 28.08 -19.47 -1.24
CA SER A 2 27.67 -18.41 -0.30
C SER A 2 26.87 -17.29 -0.99
N ARG A 3 25.80 -16.82 -0.35
CA ARG A 3 24.96 -15.66 -0.77
C ARG A 3 25.77 -14.45 -1.29
N VAL A 4 26.96 -14.26 -0.75
CA VAL A 4 27.92 -13.21 -1.12
C VAL A 4 28.38 -13.28 -2.59
N ARG A 5 28.44 -14.47 -3.20
CA ARG A 5 28.93 -14.64 -4.59
C ARG A 5 27.86 -14.39 -5.66
N GLU A 6 26.58 -14.47 -5.33
CA GLU A 6 25.49 -14.14 -6.26
C GLU A 6 25.20 -12.64 -6.29
N GLU A 7 25.24 -11.95 -5.13
CA GLU A 7 25.12 -10.49 -5.08
C GLU A 7 26.26 -9.79 -5.85
N ALA A 8 27.46 -10.39 -5.90
CA ALA A 8 28.61 -9.83 -6.60
C ALA A 8 28.52 -9.87 -8.15
N ARG A 9 27.52 -10.54 -8.74
CA ARG A 9 27.40 -10.72 -10.20
C ARG A 9 26.27 -9.94 -10.86
N SER A 10 25.35 -9.34 -10.10
CA SER A 10 24.46 -8.33 -10.71
C SER A 10 25.24 -7.02 -10.87
N PRO A 11 24.93 -6.17 -11.86
CA PRO A 11 25.38 -4.78 -11.82
C PRO A 11 24.76 -4.15 -10.57
N LEU A 12 25.52 -4.19 -9.46
CA LEU A 12 25.09 -3.96 -8.08
C LEU A 12 24.31 -2.65 -7.88
N GLY A 13 24.52 -1.66 -8.76
CA GLY A 13 23.77 -0.41 -8.77
C GLY A 13 22.31 -0.57 -9.22
N LEU A 14 22.04 -1.23 -10.35
CA LEU A 14 20.69 -1.28 -10.93
C LEU A 14 19.73 -2.12 -10.09
N THR A 15 20.18 -3.26 -9.56
CA THR A 15 19.31 -4.10 -8.72
C THR A 15 19.00 -3.49 -7.36
N ALA A 16 19.86 -2.59 -6.87
CA ALA A 16 19.62 -1.85 -5.64
C ALA A 16 18.73 -0.62 -5.86
N VAL A 17 18.84 0.04 -7.04
CA VAL A 17 18.18 1.31 -7.36
C VAL A 17 16.83 1.13 -8.05
N ALA A 18 16.64 0.08 -8.85
CA ALA A 18 15.41 -0.15 -9.61
C ALA A 18 14.14 -0.22 -8.74
N PRO A 19 14.08 -0.97 -7.62
CA PRO A 19 12.84 -1.08 -6.83
C PRO A 19 12.31 0.29 -6.36
N GLY A 20 13.17 1.12 -5.77
CA GLY A 20 12.80 2.46 -5.35
C GLY A 20 12.48 3.43 -6.49
N LEU A 21 13.04 3.26 -7.69
CA LEU A 21 12.60 4.03 -8.87
C LEU A 21 11.18 3.63 -9.28
N VAL A 22 10.87 2.32 -9.25
CA VAL A 22 9.51 1.83 -9.54
C VAL A 22 8.54 2.28 -8.45
N THR A 23 8.91 2.24 -7.17
CA THR A 23 8.09 2.81 -6.08
C THR A 23 7.82 4.30 -6.32
N ALA A 24 8.85 5.07 -6.65
CA ALA A 24 8.70 6.50 -6.94
C ALA A 24 7.78 6.73 -8.16
N ALA A 25 7.93 5.93 -9.22
CA ALA A 25 7.08 6.01 -10.41
C ALA A 25 5.61 5.66 -10.11
N LEU A 26 5.35 4.60 -9.32
CA LEU A 26 3.99 4.21 -8.92
C LEU A 26 3.35 5.26 -8.01
N VAL A 27 4.11 5.82 -7.09
CA VAL A 27 3.63 6.87 -6.19
C VAL A 27 3.38 8.17 -6.94
N ALA A 28 4.22 8.52 -7.92
CA ALA A 28 3.96 9.62 -8.84
C ALA A 28 2.71 9.37 -9.69
N LEU A 29 2.49 8.13 -10.15
CA LEU A 29 1.27 7.73 -10.85
C LEU A 29 0.03 7.94 -9.97
N LEU A 30 0.07 7.56 -8.69
CA LEU A 30 -1.03 7.81 -7.74
C LEU A 30 -1.27 9.31 -7.56
N ALA A 31 -0.22 10.11 -7.42
CA ALA A 31 -0.34 11.58 -7.31
C ALA A 31 -0.89 12.23 -8.57
N ILE A 32 -0.54 11.73 -9.77
CA ILE A 32 -1.13 12.20 -11.03
C ILE A 32 -2.59 11.76 -11.14
N ALA A 33 -2.90 10.52 -10.74
CA ALA A 33 -4.24 9.97 -10.78
C ALA A 33 -5.20 10.72 -9.84
N SER A 34 -4.75 11.19 -8.67
CA SER A 34 -5.59 12.01 -7.77
C SER A 34 -5.99 13.36 -8.35
N GLN A 35 -5.31 13.85 -9.39
CA GLN A 35 -5.65 15.11 -10.06
C GLN A 35 -6.71 14.95 -11.16
N ARG A 36 -7.04 13.71 -11.54
CA ARG A 36 -8.00 13.42 -12.61
C ARG A 36 -9.37 13.11 -12.01
N GLU A 37 -9.68 11.83 -11.90
CA GLU A 37 -10.95 11.30 -11.41
C GLU A 37 -10.69 10.14 -10.46
N VAL A 38 -11.61 9.89 -9.54
CA VAL A 38 -11.50 8.81 -8.55
C VAL A 38 -11.38 7.44 -9.23
N VAL A 39 -11.99 7.25 -10.41
CA VAL A 39 -11.87 6.01 -11.21
C VAL A 39 -10.43 5.78 -11.69
N VAL A 40 -9.72 6.84 -12.10
CA VAL A 40 -8.31 6.74 -12.51
C VAL A 40 -7.44 6.36 -11.31
N MET A 41 -7.72 6.93 -10.13
CA MET A 41 -7.07 6.53 -8.88
C MET A 41 -7.34 5.06 -8.54
N ALA A 42 -8.59 4.60 -8.66
CA ALA A 42 -8.94 3.20 -8.42
C ALA A 42 -8.18 2.25 -9.37
N ALA A 43 -8.06 2.59 -10.65
CA ALA A 43 -7.28 1.80 -11.61
C ALA A 43 -5.78 1.76 -11.24
N ALA A 44 -5.21 2.89 -10.83
CA ALA A 44 -3.82 2.94 -10.36
C ALA A 44 -3.61 2.08 -9.11
N VAL A 45 -4.53 2.13 -8.13
CA VAL A 45 -4.49 1.30 -6.92
C VAL A 45 -4.66 -0.19 -7.25
N LEU A 46 -5.54 -0.54 -8.18
CA LEU A 46 -5.68 -1.93 -8.64
C LEU A 46 -4.38 -2.45 -9.26
N LEU A 47 -3.67 -1.63 -10.04
CA LEU A 47 -2.34 -1.99 -10.55
C LEU A 47 -1.36 -2.28 -9.40
N VAL A 48 -1.35 -1.44 -8.36
CA VAL A 48 -0.53 -1.65 -7.15
C VAL A 48 -0.90 -2.99 -6.48
N GLN A 49 -2.18 -3.30 -6.33
CA GLN A 49 -2.66 -4.56 -5.75
C GLN A 49 -2.29 -5.79 -6.58
N LEU A 50 -2.40 -5.70 -7.91
CA LEU A 50 -2.03 -6.77 -8.83
C LEU A 50 -0.52 -7.03 -8.81
N LEU A 51 0.31 -6.00 -8.70
CA LEU A 51 1.76 -6.15 -8.51
C LEU A 51 2.08 -6.90 -7.21
N LEU A 52 1.36 -6.64 -6.11
CA LEU A 52 1.49 -7.45 -4.88
C LEU A 52 1.03 -8.89 -5.09
N ALA A 53 0.02 -9.14 -5.90
CA ALA A 53 -0.43 -10.49 -6.20
C ALA A 53 0.59 -11.31 -7.00
N LEU A 54 1.49 -10.64 -7.74
CA LEU A 54 2.64 -11.26 -8.39
C LEU A 54 3.82 -11.52 -7.43
N SER A 55 3.70 -11.12 -6.16
CA SER A 55 4.74 -11.42 -5.17
C SER A 55 4.87 -12.92 -4.95
N PRO A 56 6.10 -13.46 -4.93
CA PRO A 56 6.31 -14.86 -4.65
C PRO A 56 5.79 -15.22 -3.25
N SER A 57 5.28 -16.44 -3.12
CA SER A 57 4.81 -16.98 -1.86
C SER A 57 5.90 -16.97 -0.79
N MET A 58 5.51 -16.62 0.43
CA MET A 58 6.41 -16.69 1.57
C MET A 58 6.90 -18.14 1.72
N PRO A 59 8.21 -18.41 1.82
CA PRO A 59 8.69 -19.78 1.96
C PRO A 59 8.13 -20.38 3.25
N GLY A 60 7.51 -21.56 3.13
CA GLY A 60 7.00 -22.31 4.27
C GLY A 60 8.12 -22.74 5.22
N ILE A 61 7.73 -23.26 6.38
CA ILE A 61 8.65 -23.83 7.38
C ILE A 61 9.50 -24.98 6.78
N GLN A 62 9.01 -25.62 5.72
CA GLN A 62 9.77 -26.53 4.86
C GLN A 62 10.26 -25.80 3.61
N ARG A 63 11.52 -26.05 3.24
CA ARG A 63 12.35 -25.24 2.31
C ARG A 63 11.85 -25.13 0.85
N ALA A 64 10.70 -25.71 0.50
CA ALA A 64 10.10 -25.57 -0.83
C ALA A 64 8.92 -24.57 -0.79
N PRO A 65 8.92 -23.52 -1.62
CA PRO A 65 7.82 -22.57 -1.66
C PRO A 65 6.55 -23.21 -2.21
N VAL A 66 5.49 -23.27 -1.40
CA VAL A 66 4.16 -23.66 -1.86
C VAL A 66 3.61 -22.53 -2.72
N ARG A 67 3.52 -22.73 -4.04
CA ARG A 67 2.90 -21.73 -4.93
C ARG A 67 1.44 -21.54 -4.55
N ALA A 68 1.05 -20.34 -4.15
CA ALA A 68 -0.34 -20.00 -3.87
C ALA A 68 -0.95 -19.20 -5.04
N PRO A 69 -2.17 -19.52 -5.51
CA PRO A 69 -2.86 -18.76 -6.55
C PRO A 69 -3.39 -17.44 -5.97
N LYS A 70 -2.54 -16.39 -5.94
CA LYS A 70 -2.86 -15.07 -5.35
C LYS A 70 -3.65 -14.15 -6.26
N LEU A 71 -3.42 -14.23 -7.57
CA LEU A 71 -3.91 -13.23 -8.55
C LEU A 71 -5.43 -13.05 -8.52
N VAL A 72 -6.19 -14.14 -8.65
CA VAL A 72 -7.65 -14.09 -8.73
C VAL A 72 -8.28 -13.61 -7.42
N PRO A 73 -7.93 -14.16 -6.23
CA PRO A 73 -8.49 -13.67 -4.98
C PRO A 73 -8.20 -12.19 -4.71
N ILE A 74 -6.98 -11.73 -4.98
CA ILE A 74 -6.59 -10.33 -4.74
C ILE A 74 -7.24 -9.39 -5.75
N ALA A 75 -7.33 -9.78 -7.02
CA ALA A 75 -8.02 -8.98 -8.03
C ALA A 75 -9.51 -8.83 -7.72
N ALA A 76 -10.18 -9.92 -7.34
CA ALA A 76 -11.60 -9.89 -6.98
C ALA A 76 -11.86 -9.01 -5.74
N ALA A 77 -11.07 -9.20 -4.68
CA ALA A 77 -11.18 -8.38 -3.48
C ALA A 77 -10.85 -6.91 -3.74
N GLY A 78 -9.80 -6.64 -4.53
CA GLY A 78 -9.40 -5.30 -4.94
C GLY A 78 -10.48 -4.57 -5.72
N LEU A 79 -11.14 -5.26 -6.67
CA LEU A 79 -12.26 -4.72 -7.43
C LEU A 79 -13.45 -4.37 -6.51
N VAL A 80 -13.81 -5.27 -5.60
CA VAL A 80 -14.90 -5.00 -4.63
C VAL A 80 -14.55 -3.80 -3.75
N ALA A 81 -13.33 -3.75 -3.21
CA ALA A 81 -12.88 -2.64 -2.39
C ALA A 81 -12.90 -1.31 -3.17
N ALA A 82 -12.42 -1.31 -4.41
CA ALA A 82 -12.44 -0.15 -5.28
C ALA A 82 -13.87 0.31 -5.59
N VAL A 83 -14.75 -0.59 -6.04
CA VAL A 83 -16.14 -0.25 -6.40
C VAL A 83 -16.89 0.33 -5.21
N VAL A 84 -16.80 -0.30 -4.04
CA VAL A 84 -17.50 0.19 -2.83
C VAL A 84 -16.93 1.52 -2.36
N THR A 85 -15.61 1.73 -2.48
CA THR A 85 -14.98 3.00 -2.10
C THR A 85 -15.33 4.14 -3.07
N VAL A 86 -15.40 3.86 -4.38
CA VAL A 86 -15.75 4.86 -5.40
C VAL A 86 -17.26 5.15 -5.42
N TRP A 87 -18.09 4.14 -5.20
CA TRP A 87 -19.55 4.26 -5.15
C TRP A 87 -20.11 3.76 -3.81
N PRO A 88 -20.01 4.56 -2.73
CA PRO A 88 -20.54 4.19 -1.41
C PRO A 88 -22.05 3.90 -1.43
N SER A 89 -22.78 4.49 -2.39
CA SER A 89 -24.21 4.24 -2.63
C SER A 89 -24.54 2.77 -2.94
N THR A 90 -23.56 1.97 -3.35
CA THR A 90 -23.75 0.51 -3.48
C THR A 90 -24.01 -0.19 -2.14
N THR A 91 -23.73 0.49 -1.03
CA THR A 91 -23.90 -0.02 0.34
C THR A 91 -24.91 0.78 1.17
N THR A 92 -25.53 1.83 0.60
CA THR A 92 -26.59 2.55 1.28
C THR A 92 -27.82 1.65 1.41
N GLY A 93 -28.22 1.37 2.66
CA GLY A 93 -29.47 0.70 2.97
C GLY A 93 -30.69 1.56 2.60
N ALA A 94 -31.89 1.05 2.92
CA ALA A 94 -33.18 1.66 2.58
C ALA A 94 -33.23 3.19 2.80
N PRO A 95 -33.95 3.94 1.93
CA PRO A 95 -34.05 5.39 2.02
C PRO A 95 -34.55 5.83 3.40
N GLY A 96 -33.75 6.61 4.12
CA GLY A 96 -34.07 7.09 5.48
C GLY A 96 -32.87 7.27 6.42
N THR A 97 -31.69 6.76 6.07
CA THR A 97 -30.46 6.92 6.86
C THR A 97 -29.57 8.00 6.24
N SER A 98 -29.94 9.27 6.43
CA SER A 98 -29.11 10.40 6.03
C SER A 98 -27.90 10.50 6.97
N VAL A 99 -26.73 10.04 6.54
CA VAL A 99 -25.47 10.35 7.21
C VAL A 99 -24.75 11.42 6.37
N MET A 100 -24.27 12.49 7.04
CA MET A 100 -23.53 13.61 6.45
C MET A 100 -22.51 13.17 5.39
N GLU A 101 -22.32 13.96 4.34
CA GLU A 101 -21.39 13.68 3.22
C GLU A 101 -19.94 13.35 3.64
N GLY A 102 -19.47 13.86 4.78
CA GLY A 102 -18.16 13.48 5.33
C GLY A 102 -18.12 12.06 5.91
N ALA A 103 -19.24 11.61 6.48
CA ALA A 103 -19.38 10.27 7.02
C ALA A 103 -19.64 9.22 5.93
N THR A 104 -20.16 9.59 4.75
CA THR A 104 -20.33 8.66 3.62
C THR A 104 -18.98 8.29 2.97
N VAL A 105 -18.02 9.21 2.90
CA VAL A 105 -16.65 8.92 2.40
C VAL A 105 -15.86 8.08 3.42
N ALA A 106 -15.94 8.45 4.71
CA ALA A 106 -15.26 7.69 5.77
C ALA A 106 -15.85 6.28 5.96
N SER A 107 -17.18 6.15 5.93
CA SER A 107 -17.85 4.84 5.95
C SER A 107 -17.61 4.03 4.68
N GLY A 108 -17.54 4.64 3.49
CA GLY A 108 -17.32 3.95 2.23
C GLY A 108 -15.97 3.22 2.14
N SER A 109 -14.89 3.81 2.65
CA SER A 109 -13.56 3.19 2.64
C SER A 109 -13.43 2.00 3.59
N LEU A 110 -13.94 2.13 4.81
CA LEU A 110 -13.99 1.07 5.81
C LEU A 110 -14.96 -0.05 5.38
N ALA A 111 -16.09 0.30 4.78
CA ALA A 111 -17.03 -0.65 4.19
C ALA A 111 -16.39 -1.39 3.00
N GLY A 112 -15.62 -0.68 2.15
CA GLY A 112 -14.93 -1.28 1.01
C GLY A 112 -13.91 -2.33 1.43
N ILE A 113 -13.04 -2.01 2.38
CA ILE A 113 -12.10 -3.01 2.95
C ILE A 113 -12.87 -4.11 3.68
N GLY A 114 -13.89 -3.74 4.47
CA GLY A 114 -14.72 -4.67 5.24
C GLY A 114 -15.43 -5.72 4.39
N LEU A 115 -15.95 -5.36 3.22
CA LEU A 115 -16.59 -6.27 2.27
C LEU A 115 -15.59 -7.04 1.41
N ALA A 116 -14.45 -6.43 1.08
CA ALA A 116 -13.41 -7.07 0.29
C ALA A 116 -12.69 -8.21 1.03
N LEU A 117 -12.56 -8.12 2.36
CA LEU A 117 -11.91 -9.18 3.16
C LEU A 117 -12.64 -10.53 3.11
N PRO A 118 -13.97 -10.62 3.32
CA PRO A 118 -14.73 -11.84 3.09
C PRO A 118 -14.57 -12.37 1.65
N VAL A 119 -14.63 -11.50 0.64
CA VAL A 119 -14.44 -11.90 -0.76
C VAL A 119 -13.06 -12.49 -0.99
N LEU A 120 -12.01 -11.88 -0.43
CA LEU A 120 -10.65 -12.39 -0.48
C LEU A 120 -10.56 -13.79 0.13
N VAL A 121 -11.10 -13.97 1.34
CA VAL A 121 -11.05 -15.25 2.07
C VAL A 121 -11.82 -16.33 1.34
N LEU A 122 -13.04 -16.03 0.87
CA LEU A 122 -13.87 -16.98 0.14
C LEU A 122 -13.24 -17.36 -1.21
N ALA A 123 -12.77 -16.38 -2.00
CA ALA A 123 -12.10 -16.67 -3.27
C ALA A 123 -10.82 -17.48 -3.06
N ALA A 124 -10.05 -17.19 -2.01
CA ALA A 124 -8.87 -17.96 -1.65
C ALA A 124 -9.24 -19.40 -1.25
N LEU A 125 -10.28 -19.60 -0.43
CA LEU A 125 -10.79 -20.92 -0.05
C LEU A 125 -11.25 -21.72 -1.27
N VAL A 126 -12.06 -21.14 -2.15
CA VAL A 126 -12.51 -21.77 -3.39
C VAL A 126 -11.32 -22.21 -4.26
N GLY A 127 -10.29 -21.36 -4.35
CA GLY A 127 -9.07 -21.67 -5.08
C GLY A 127 -8.28 -22.84 -4.47
N GLN A 128 -8.29 -22.99 -3.15
CA GLN A 128 -7.59 -24.09 -2.47
C GLN A 128 -8.38 -25.40 -2.41
N VAL A 129 -9.71 -25.36 -2.30
CA VAL A 129 -10.57 -26.57 -2.26
C VAL A 129 -10.42 -27.41 -3.53
N ARG A 130 -10.13 -26.76 -4.68
CA ARG A 130 -9.93 -27.43 -5.97
C ARG A 130 -8.53 -28.01 -6.13
N ARG A 131 -7.62 -27.86 -5.15
CA ARG A 131 -6.22 -28.23 -5.29
C ARG A 131 -5.96 -29.64 -4.76
N PRO A 132 -5.35 -30.53 -5.57
CA PRO A 132 -4.82 -31.80 -5.09
C PRO A 132 -3.50 -31.54 -4.37
N ALA A 133 -3.55 -31.14 -3.09
CA ALA A 133 -2.38 -30.88 -2.26
C ALA A 133 -2.61 -31.36 -0.81
N PRO A 134 -1.56 -31.71 -0.05
CA PRO A 134 -1.69 -32.07 1.35
C PRO A 134 -2.24 -30.90 2.18
N ARG A 135 -2.98 -31.22 3.25
CA ARG A 135 -3.74 -30.21 4.03
C ARG A 135 -2.87 -29.09 4.61
N THR A 136 -1.64 -29.40 5.02
CA THR A 136 -0.68 -28.42 5.56
C THR A 136 -0.27 -27.37 4.52
N ASP A 137 -0.16 -27.77 3.26
CA ASP A 137 0.21 -26.89 2.15
C ASP A 137 -0.95 -25.98 1.77
N VAL A 138 -2.18 -26.49 1.90
CA VAL A 138 -3.40 -25.70 1.69
C VAL A 138 -3.53 -24.58 2.74
N VAL A 139 -3.31 -24.88 4.02
CA VAL A 139 -3.42 -23.87 5.09
C VAL A 139 -2.32 -22.81 4.98
N THR A 140 -1.09 -23.20 4.68
CA THR A 140 0.03 -22.26 4.50
C THR A 140 -0.17 -21.38 3.26
N ALA A 141 -0.64 -21.96 2.15
CA ALA A 141 -0.97 -21.20 0.94
C ALA A 141 -2.15 -20.25 1.16
N LEU A 142 -3.17 -20.65 1.93
CA LEU A 142 -4.28 -19.78 2.30
C LEU A 142 -3.79 -18.60 3.13
N GLY A 143 -2.96 -18.84 4.15
CA GLY A 143 -2.36 -17.79 4.98
C GLY A 143 -1.52 -16.79 4.17
N ASP A 144 -0.74 -17.29 3.19
CA ASP A 144 0.05 -16.45 2.28
C ASP A 144 -0.84 -15.59 1.36
N VAL A 145 -1.94 -16.13 0.81
CA VAL A 145 -2.90 -15.36 0.00
C VAL A 145 -3.61 -14.30 0.84
N VAL A 146 -4.11 -14.67 2.02
CA VAL A 146 -4.87 -13.76 2.89
C VAL A 146 -3.99 -12.64 3.42
N SER A 147 -2.75 -12.95 3.86
CA SER A 147 -1.82 -11.92 4.34
C SER A 147 -1.37 -10.98 3.23
N THR A 148 -0.97 -11.51 2.07
CA THR A 148 -0.58 -10.69 0.91
C THR A 148 -1.77 -9.85 0.43
N GLY A 149 -2.97 -10.44 0.37
CA GLY A 149 -4.18 -9.76 -0.04
C GLY A 149 -4.64 -8.70 0.95
N PHE A 150 -4.52 -8.94 2.26
CA PHE A 150 -4.78 -7.92 3.28
C PHE A 150 -3.87 -6.72 3.10
N VAL A 151 -2.56 -6.94 2.92
CA VAL A 151 -1.60 -5.85 2.64
C VAL A 151 -2.00 -5.12 1.36
N ALA A 152 -2.37 -5.84 0.29
CA ALA A 152 -2.84 -5.21 -0.94
C ALA A 152 -4.09 -4.34 -0.73
N LEU A 153 -5.04 -4.80 0.08
CA LEU A 153 -6.26 -4.05 0.39
C LEU A 153 -5.97 -2.75 1.13
N LEU A 154 -4.90 -2.65 1.93
CA LEU A 154 -4.53 -1.37 2.57
C LEU A 154 -4.24 -0.25 1.55
N ALA A 155 -3.86 -0.60 0.32
CA ALA A 155 -3.68 0.38 -0.75
C ALA A 155 -5.00 1.09 -1.15
N THR A 156 -6.18 0.56 -0.81
CA THR A 156 -7.45 1.28 -1.06
C THR A 156 -7.59 2.56 -0.25
N GLY A 157 -6.81 2.72 0.83
CA GLY A 157 -6.71 3.99 1.55
C GLY A 157 -6.32 5.16 0.63
N TRP A 158 -5.60 4.93 -0.47
CA TRP A 158 -5.29 5.98 -1.45
C TRP A 158 -6.51 6.45 -2.25
N ILE A 159 -7.45 5.54 -2.55
CA ILE A 159 -8.72 5.88 -3.22
C ILE A 159 -9.56 6.74 -2.28
N ALA A 160 -9.70 6.28 -1.03
CA ALA A 160 -10.43 6.97 0.01
C ALA A 160 -9.84 8.35 0.32
N ALA A 161 -8.50 8.44 0.37
CA ALA A 161 -7.80 9.70 0.53
C ALA A 161 -8.12 10.65 -0.63
N ALA A 162 -7.98 10.22 -1.88
CA ALA A 162 -8.25 11.06 -3.04
C ALA A 162 -9.70 11.55 -3.16
N ALA A 163 -10.66 10.76 -2.65
CA ALA A 163 -12.07 11.11 -2.63
C ALA A 163 -12.46 12.07 -1.48
N SER A 164 -11.57 12.30 -0.51
CA SER A 164 -11.84 13.20 0.62
C SER A 164 -11.70 14.69 0.24
N PRO A 165 -12.32 15.63 0.99
CA PRO A 165 -12.33 17.06 0.67
C PRO A 165 -10.94 17.68 0.48
N SER A 166 -9.97 17.33 1.35
CA SER A 166 -8.56 17.76 1.26
C SER A 166 -7.65 16.68 0.66
N GLY A 167 -8.25 15.72 -0.05
CA GLY A 167 -7.63 14.47 -0.45
C GLY A 167 -6.45 14.58 -1.40
N ARG A 168 -6.55 15.50 -2.37
CA ARG A 168 -5.52 15.65 -3.41
C ARG A 168 -4.18 16.06 -2.82
N LEU A 169 -4.18 17.01 -1.87
CA LEU A 169 -2.96 17.41 -1.17
C LEU A 169 -2.39 16.29 -0.31
N ALA A 170 -3.23 15.56 0.42
CA ALA A 170 -2.78 14.41 1.21
C ALA A 170 -2.05 13.38 0.35
N VAL A 171 -2.58 13.08 -0.84
CA VAL A 171 -1.94 12.17 -1.79
C VAL A 171 -0.61 12.73 -2.32
N VAL A 172 -0.55 14.03 -2.66
CA VAL A 172 0.70 14.65 -3.16
C VAL A 172 1.78 14.72 -2.08
N VAL A 173 1.42 15.12 -0.86
CA VAL A 173 2.35 15.15 0.29
C VAL A 173 2.85 13.74 0.57
N ALA A 174 1.94 12.76 0.63
CA ALA A 174 2.31 11.37 0.83
C ALA A 174 3.26 10.89 -0.26
N ALA A 175 3.03 11.31 -1.51
CA ALA A 175 3.89 10.93 -2.62
C ALA A 175 5.32 11.45 -2.45
N LEU A 176 5.47 12.73 -2.14
CA LEU A 176 6.78 13.35 -1.87
C LEU A 176 7.47 12.69 -0.67
N VAL A 177 6.74 12.47 0.41
CA VAL A 177 7.23 11.86 1.65
C VAL A 177 7.72 10.43 1.41
N ILE A 178 6.99 9.62 0.64
CA ILE A 178 7.41 8.25 0.32
C ILE A 178 8.69 8.25 -0.51
N VAL A 179 8.82 9.16 -1.49
CA VAL A 179 10.06 9.29 -2.28
C VAL A 179 11.24 9.64 -1.37
N ILE A 180 11.07 10.60 -0.45
CA ILE A 180 12.10 10.96 0.53
C ILE A 180 12.45 9.77 1.43
N ALA A 181 11.44 9.03 1.92
CA ALA A 181 11.64 7.85 2.75
C ALA A 181 12.43 6.74 2.02
N VAL A 182 12.14 6.51 0.74
CA VAL A 182 12.86 5.55 -0.12
C VAL A 182 14.32 5.98 -0.32
N VAL A 183 14.56 7.25 -0.61
CA VAL A 183 15.92 7.81 -0.75
C VAL A 183 16.68 7.72 0.57
N ALA A 184 16.02 8.04 1.68
CA ALA A 184 16.59 8.02 3.01
C ALA A 184 16.94 6.60 3.48
N ASP A 185 16.10 5.60 3.22
CA ASP A 185 16.43 4.20 3.58
C ASP A 185 17.67 3.70 2.84
N ARG A 186 17.87 4.13 1.59
CA ARG A 186 19.09 3.81 0.85
C ARG A 186 20.31 4.53 1.41
N ALA A 187 20.21 5.82 1.66
CA ALA A 187 21.29 6.61 2.23
C ALA A 187 21.64 6.18 3.66
N ARG A 188 20.67 5.66 4.43
CA ARG A 188 20.87 5.08 5.77
C ARG A 188 21.94 4.00 5.78
N ARG A 189 22.02 3.19 4.72
CA ARG A 189 23.03 2.13 4.61
C ARG A 189 24.46 2.67 4.68
N ALA A 190 24.67 3.92 4.28
CA ALA A 190 25.93 4.63 4.43
C ALA A 190 26.02 5.42 5.75
N ARG A 191 24.92 6.07 6.19
CA ARG A 191 24.89 6.92 7.40
C ARG A 191 23.53 6.90 8.09
N ALA A 192 23.45 6.37 9.31
CA ALA A 192 22.19 6.27 10.07
C ALA A 192 21.50 7.63 10.33
N VAL A 193 22.28 8.70 10.50
CA VAL A 193 21.81 10.07 10.76
C VAL A 193 20.90 10.61 9.64
N VAL A 194 21.00 10.09 8.41
CA VAL A 194 20.17 10.53 7.28
C VAL A 194 18.68 10.27 7.50
N GLN A 195 18.31 9.22 8.24
CA GLN A 195 16.90 8.96 8.53
C GLN A 195 16.29 10.04 9.42
N VAL A 196 17.02 10.53 10.42
CA VAL A 196 16.53 11.59 11.33
C VAL A 196 16.26 12.86 10.53
N TRP A 197 17.19 13.26 9.66
CA TRP A 197 17.01 14.41 8.78
C TRP A 197 15.90 14.20 7.75
N ALA A 198 15.70 12.98 7.25
CA ALA A 198 14.61 12.68 6.34
C ALA A 198 13.24 12.83 7.03
N PHE A 199 13.09 12.33 8.27
CA PHE A 199 11.87 12.55 9.04
C PHE A 199 11.64 14.04 9.33
N ALA A 200 12.69 14.79 9.67
CA ALA A 200 12.60 16.23 9.84
C ALA A 200 12.19 16.93 8.54
N ALA A 201 12.76 16.55 7.39
CA ALA A 201 12.38 17.09 6.09
C ALA A 201 10.92 16.77 5.73
N CYS A 202 10.47 15.53 5.98
CA CYS A 202 9.07 15.15 5.81
C CYS A 202 8.14 15.99 6.72
N ALA A 203 8.51 16.20 7.98
CA ALA A 203 7.76 17.05 8.89
C ALA A 203 7.64 18.48 8.38
N VAL A 204 8.75 19.07 7.90
CA VAL A 204 8.77 20.42 7.32
C VAL A 204 7.88 20.50 6.08
N ILE A 205 7.93 19.51 5.18
CA ILE A 205 7.06 19.46 4.00
C ILE A 205 5.59 19.42 4.43
N GLY A 206 5.24 18.58 5.40
CA GLY A 206 3.89 18.52 5.95
C GLY A 206 3.45 19.84 6.58
N ILE A 207 4.32 20.51 7.34
CA ILE A 207 4.07 21.82 7.95
C ILE A 207 3.82 22.88 6.88
N VAL A 208 4.70 22.99 5.88
CA VAL A 208 4.62 24.01 4.82
C VAL A 208 3.34 23.83 4.00
N LEU A 209 3.03 22.60 3.61
CA LEU A 209 1.85 22.31 2.78
C LEU A 209 0.55 22.47 3.59
N ALA A 210 0.52 22.08 4.87
CA ALA A 210 -0.63 22.36 5.73
C ALA A 210 -0.83 23.87 5.97
N ALA A 211 0.26 24.63 6.17
CA ALA A 211 0.19 26.08 6.32
C ALA A 211 -0.39 26.76 5.08
N TRP A 212 -0.03 26.29 3.88
CA TRP A 212 -0.51 26.85 2.62
C TRP A 212 -2.02 26.64 2.43
N GLU A 213 -2.55 25.53 2.94
CA GLU A 213 -3.97 25.17 2.86
C GLU A 213 -4.80 25.68 4.05
N GLY A 214 -4.19 26.42 4.98
CA GLY A 214 -4.89 26.92 6.17
C GLY A 214 -5.25 25.82 7.19
N VAL A 215 -4.59 24.66 7.12
CA VAL A 215 -4.77 23.53 8.05
C VAL A 215 -3.77 23.64 9.20
N SER A 216 -4.06 23.01 10.34
CA SER A 216 -3.12 22.95 11.48
C SER A 216 -1.76 22.40 11.06
N VAL A 217 -0.73 23.24 11.18
CA VAL A 217 0.66 22.92 10.82
C VAL A 217 1.22 21.75 11.64
N VAL A 218 0.80 21.62 12.90
CA VAL A 218 1.21 20.51 13.78
C VAL A 218 0.67 19.19 13.23
N VAL A 219 -0.60 19.18 12.83
CA VAL A 219 -1.24 17.99 12.21
C VAL A 219 -0.54 17.65 10.90
N GLY A 220 -0.25 18.65 10.05
CA GLY A 220 0.49 18.48 8.80
C GLY A 220 1.83 17.78 9.00
N GLY A 221 2.64 18.27 9.94
CA GLY A 221 3.93 17.69 10.26
C GLY A 221 3.84 16.26 10.80
N VAL A 222 2.94 16.01 11.75
CA VAL A 222 2.73 14.67 12.34
C VAL A 222 2.26 13.67 11.30
N ALA A 223 1.29 14.05 10.46
CA ALA A 223 0.79 13.20 9.38
C ALA A 223 1.90 12.82 8.39
N ALA A 224 2.73 13.78 7.95
CA ALA A 224 3.84 13.51 7.05
C ALA A 224 4.89 12.56 7.69
N VAL A 225 5.19 12.72 8.97
CA VAL A 225 6.09 11.80 9.70
C VAL A 225 5.49 10.40 9.81
N ALA A 226 4.18 10.29 10.08
CA ALA A 226 3.48 9.01 10.16
C ALA A 226 3.48 8.28 8.80
N ILE A 227 3.24 9.01 7.71
CA ILE A 227 3.31 8.46 6.33
C ILE A 227 4.74 7.96 6.04
N ALA A 228 5.77 8.76 6.38
CA ALA A 228 7.17 8.37 6.22
C ALA A 228 7.49 7.09 7.00
N GLY A 229 7.02 7.01 8.25
CA GLY A 229 7.22 5.86 9.13
C GLY A 229 6.57 4.60 8.57
N SER A 230 5.34 4.72 8.07
CA SER A 230 4.62 3.61 7.43
C SER A 230 5.30 3.14 6.14
N ALA A 231 5.77 4.08 5.31
CA ALA A 231 6.54 3.76 4.12
C ALA A 231 7.84 3.01 4.46
N ILE A 232 8.58 3.47 5.48
CA ILE A 232 9.80 2.80 5.96
C ILE A 232 9.48 1.41 6.51
N ALA A 233 8.38 1.25 7.25
CA ALA A 233 7.92 -0.06 7.70
C ALA A 233 7.63 -0.99 6.51
N GLY A 234 7.01 -0.48 5.44
CA GLY A 234 6.78 -1.24 4.21
C GLY A 234 8.07 -1.64 3.50
N LEU A 235 9.05 -0.74 3.43
CA LEU A 235 10.39 -1.06 2.92
C LEU A 235 11.05 -2.18 3.75
N ARG A 236 10.91 -2.16 5.09
CA ARG A 236 11.41 -3.21 5.96
C ARG A 236 10.71 -4.54 5.70
N VAL A 237 9.39 -4.54 5.57
CA VAL A 237 8.62 -5.75 5.23
C VAL A 237 9.08 -6.33 3.89
N GLY A 238 9.28 -5.49 2.87
CA GLY A 238 9.80 -5.93 1.57
C GLY A 238 11.22 -6.52 1.65
N GLN A 239 12.11 -5.91 2.43
CA GLN A 239 13.48 -6.40 2.65
C GLN A 239 13.50 -7.74 3.41
N TRP A 240 12.54 -7.93 4.32
CA TRP A 240 12.40 -9.16 5.11
C TRP A 240 11.71 -10.28 4.33
N TRP A 241 11.11 -9.97 3.18
CA TRP A 241 10.50 -10.96 2.30
C TRP A 241 11.57 -11.90 1.74
N ARG A 242 11.37 -13.21 1.92
CA ARG A 242 12.42 -14.24 1.82
C ARG A 242 12.77 -14.85 0.44
N PRO A 243 12.33 -14.37 -0.73
CA PRO A 243 13.10 -14.57 -1.95
C PRO A 243 14.29 -13.60 -2.02
N LEU A 244 15.40 -14.02 -2.63
CA LEU A 244 16.48 -13.09 -3.01
C LEU A 244 16.01 -12.20 -4.18
N PRO A 245 16.62 -11.02 -4.39
CA PRO A 245 16.45 -10.26 -5.62
C PRO A 245 16.74 -11.13 -6.85
N PRO A 246 15.99 -10.98 -7.95
CA PRO A 246 14.95 -9.99 -8.22
C PRO A 246 13.54 -10.39 -7.73
N ALA A 247 13.34 -11.62 -7.25
CA ALA A 247 12.00 -12.15 -6.96
C ALA A 247 11.27 -11.43 -5.82
N ARG A 248 11.98 -10.77 -4.89
CA ARG A 248 11.36 -9.94 -3.83
C ARG A 248 10.93 -8.54 -4.26
N TRP A 249 11.27 -8.10 -5.48
CA TRP A 249 10.99 -6.73 -5.94
C TRP A 249 9.52 -6.32 -5.83
N PRO A 250 8.52 -7.15 -6.19
CA PRO A 250 7.12 -6.72 -6.09
C PRO A 250 6.74 -6.30 -4.66
N MET A 251 7.25 -7.01 -3.65
CA MET A 251 7.01 -6.66 -2.25
C MET A 251 7.80 -5.41 -1.83
N GLU A 252 9.08 -5.31 -2.20
CA GLU A 252 9.91 -4.13 -1.92
C GLU A 252 9.35 -2.84 -2.55
N VAL A 253 8.79 -2.97 -3.76
CA VAL A 253 8.22 -1.86 -4.51
C VAL A 253 6.92 -1.38 -3.90
N VAL A 254 6.03 -2.32 -3.57
CA VAL A 254 4.62 -2.01 -3.29
C VAL A 254 4.28 -1.92 -1.80
N ALA A 255 4.91 -2.72 -0.93
CA ALA A 255 4.66 -2.67 0.52
C ALA A 255 4.72 -1.25 1.14
N PRO A 256 5.68 -0.36 0.79
CA PRO A 256 5.65 1.02 1.28
C PRO A 256 4.41 1.80 0.87
N ILE A 257 3.89 1.57 -0.35
CA ILE A 257 2.69 2.23 -0.87
C ILE A 257 1.45 1.71 -0.14
N ALA A 258 1.35 0.37 -0.04
CA ALA A 258 0.23 -0.31 0.59
C ALA A 258 0.07 0.06 2.06
N LEU A 259 1.15 0.01 2.86
CA LEU A 259 1.09 0.36 4.28
C LEU A 259 0.87 1.85 4.51
N ALA A 260 1.34 2.72 3.61
CA ALA A 260 1.07 4.15 3.71
C ALA A 260 -0.43 4.47 3.49
N GLY A 261 -1.15 3.69 2.68
CA GLY A 261 -2.54 3.97 2.27
C GLY A 261 -3.48 4.37 3.41
N PRO A 262 -3.62 3.60 4.49
CA PRO A 262 -4.48 3.95 5.63
C PRO A 262 -4.06 5.24 6.32
N VAL A 263 -2.75 5.50 6.43
CA VAL A 263 -2.21 6.72 7.06
C VAL A 263 -2.48 7.93 6.19
N VAL A 264 -2.36 7.80 4.87
CA VAL A 264 -2.69 8.87 3.91
C VAL A 264 -4.18 9.21 3.98
N PHE A 265 -5.04 8.20 4.11
CA PHE A 265 -6.48 8.41 4.30
C PHE A 265 -6.79 9.16 5.59
N VAL A 266 -6.23 8.72 6.72
CA VAL A 266 -6.41 9.40 8.02
C VAL A 266 -5.87 10.83 7.96
N ALA A 267 -4.70 11.05 7.36
CA ALA A 267 -4.15 12.39 7.16
C ALA A 267 -5.12 13.30 6.37
N ALA A 268 -5.73 12.76 5.32
CA ALA A 268 -6.67 13.49 4.49
C ALA A 268 -7.96 13.89 5.24
N LEU A 269 -8.46 13.01 6.12
CA LEU A 269 -9.60 13.31 6.99
C LEU A 269 -9.28 14.41 8.00
N ILE A 270 -8.16 14.28 8.72
CA ILE A 270 -7.80 15.26 9.76
C ILE A 270 -7.53 16.64 9.11
N TRP A 271 -6.94 16.68 7.91
CA TRP A 271 -6.76 17.94 7.18
C TRP A 271 -8.06 18.56 6.68
N ALA A 272 -9.08 17.75 6.42
CA ALA A 272 -10.42 18.22 6.14
C ALA A 272 -11.17 18.71 7.40
N GLY A 273 -10.58 18.59 8.59
CA GLY A 273 -11.20 18.99 9.87
C GLY A 273 -12.24 18.01 10.38
N VAL A 274 -12.17 16.74 9.95
CA VAL A 274 -12.99 15.62 10.40
C VAL A 274 -12.24 14.79 11.44
#